data_AF-A0A4R7DHV8-F1
#
_entry.id   AF-A0A4R7DHV8-F1
#
_cell.length_a   1.000
_cell.length_b   1.000
_cell.length_c   1.000
_cell.angle_alpha   90.00
_cell.angle_beta   90.00
_cell.angle_gamma   90.00
#
_symmetry.space_group_name_H-M   'P 1'
#
loop_
_entity.id
_entity.type
_entity.pdbx_description
1 polymer ?
#
loop_
_entity_poly.entity_id
_entity_poly.type
_entity_poly.pdbx_seq_one_letter_code
_entity_poly.pdbx_strand_id
1 'polypeptide(L)'
;MNMDFIKRLGFFLVGLSIGIVFLTFFMKKKSQETGVYFCYLPDCRTLKDIRSKSMYYSDEAKQKLKEFELDSIGITYILTEGDVDFSKSDTKSVPCKTYIVESEYKEQDYIFTVRNCREKASIEKVERQ
;
A
#
# COMPACT_ATOMS: atom_id res chain seq x y z
N MET A 1 -3.91 28.80 -34.45
CA MET A 1 -3.55 27.37 -34.46
C MET A 1 -3.66 26.87 -35.89
N ASN A 2 -2.59 26.35 -36.48
CA ASN A 2 -2.59 25.98 -37.90
C ASN A 2 -3.51 24.76 -38.13
N MET A 3 -4.38 24.79 -39.15
CA MET A 3 -5.30 23.69 -39.47
C MET A 3 -4.56 22.35 -39.69
N ASP A 4 -3.35 22.41 -40.24
CA ASP A 4 -2.53 21.21 -40.44
C ASP A 4 -2.01 20.62 -39.13
N PHE A 5 -1.76 21.46 -38.12
CA PHE A 5 -1.38 20.99 -36.79
C PHE A 5 -2.56 20.29 -36.11
N ILE A 6 -3.77 20.84 -36.20
CA ILE A 6 -4.98 20.24 -35.62
C ILE A 6 -5.25 18.85 -36.21
N LYS A 7 -5.11 18.71 -37.54
CA LYS A 7 -5.26 17.40 -38.21
C LYS A 7 -4.24 16.38 -37.72
N ARG A 8 -2.95 16.77 -37.65
CA ARG A 8 -1.87 15.90 -37.15
C ARG A 8 -2.08 15.50 -35.69
N LEU A 9 -2.48 16.45 -34.85
CA LEU A 9 -2.79 16.20 -33.45
C LEU A 9 -4.00 15.26 -33.30
N GLY A 10 -5.04 15.44 -34.11
CA GLY A 10 -6.21 14.58 -34.12
C GLY A 10 -5.85 13.12 -34.44
N PHE A 11 -5.10 12.88 -35.52
CA PHE A 11 -4.65 11.53 -35.87
C PHE A 11 -3.76 10.90 -34.78
N PHE A 12 -2.85 11.68 -34.18
CA PHE A 12 -2.04 11.22 -33.06
C PHE A 12 -2.91 10.82 -31.85
N LEU A 13 -3.87 11.66 -31.46
CA LEU A 13 -4.75 11.40 -30.33
C LEU A 13 -5.64 10.17 -30.54
N VAL A 14 -6.10 9.92 -31.78
CA VAL A 14 -6.85 8.70 -32.10
C VAL A 14 -5.97 7.47 -31.89
N GLY A 15 -4.75 7.46 -32.44
CA GLY A 15 -3.80 6.36 -32.25
C GLY A 15 -3.43 6.15 -30.77
N LEU A 16 -3.16 7.24 -30.05
CA LEU A 16 -2.88 7.21 -28.61
C LEU A 16 -4.06 6.65 -27.81
N SER A 17 -5.29 7.05 -28.13
CA SER A 17 -6.50 6.59 -27.45
C SER A 17 -6.69 5.08 -27.62
N ILE A 18 -6.50 4.57 -28.84
CA ILE A 18 -6.53 3.12 -29.11
C ILE A 18 -5.44 2.41 -28.31
N GLY A 19 -4.22 2.94 -28.31
CA GLY A 19 -3.10 2.40 -27.53
C GLY A 19 -3.38 2.34 -26.02
N ILE A 20 -3.96 3.40 -25.45
CA ILE A 20 -4.35 3.45 -24.02
C ILE A 20 -5.40 2.39 -23.72
N VAL A 21 -6.42 2.22 -24.57
CA VAL A 21 -7.44 1.18 -24.38
C VAL A 21 -6.78 -0.20 -24.33
N PHE A 22 -5.96 -0.56 -25.32
CA PHE A 22 -5.24 -1.84 -25.32
C PHE A 22 -4.36 -2.03 -24.08
N LEU A 23 -3.60 -1.01 -23.70
CA LEU A 23 -2.72 -1.05 -22.53
C LEU A 23 -3.52 -1.29 -21.24
N THR A 24 -4.64 -0.59 -21.05
CA THR A 24 -5.45 -0.74 -19.84
C THR A 24 -6.07 -2.13 -19.71
N PHE A 25 -6.55 -2.73 -20.80
CA PHE A 25 -7.03 -4.12 -20.79
C PHE A 25 -5.92 -5.11 -20.42
N PHE A 26 -4.73 -4.95 -21.01
CA PHE A 26 -3.59 -5.82 -20.71
C PHE A 26 -3.15 -5.70 -19.24
N MET A 27 -3.04 -4.46 -18.73
CA MET A 27 -2.64 -4.23 -17.34
C MET A 27 -3.69 -4.72 -16.34
N LYS A 28 -4.99 -4.54 -16.61
CA LYS A 28 -6.08 -5.03 -15.75
C LYS A 28 -6.06 -6.55 -15.63
N LYS A 29 -5.90 -7.27 -16.75
CA LYS A 29 -5.75 -8.73 -16.71
C LYS A 29 -4.56 -9.14 -15.85
N LYS A 30 -3.41 -8.48 -16.01
CA LYS A 30 -2.23 -8.79 -15.20
C LYS A 30 -2.45 -8.52 -13.69
N SER A 31 -3.05 -7.40 -13.32
CA SER A 31 -3.27 -7.11 -11.89
C SER A 31 -4.31 -8.03 -11.25
N GLN A 32 -5.42 -8.32 -11.95
CA GLN A 32 -6.52 -9.14 -11.42
C GLN A 32 -6.25 -10.65 -11.51
N GLU A 33 -5.65 -11.13 -12.60
CA GLU A 33 -5.45 -12.57 -12.84
C GLU A 33 -4.13 -13.08 -12.26
N THR A 34 -3.09 -12.24 -12.19
CA THR A 34 -1.76 -12.66 -11.69
C THR A 34 -1.37 -12.04 -10.34
N GLY A 35 -2.21 -11.17 -9.77
CA GLY A 35 -1.96 -10.51 -8.49
C GLY A 35 -0.75 -9.56 -8.51
N VAL A 36 -0.31 -9.12 -9.70
CA VAL A 36 0.84 -8.22 -9.83
C VAL A 36 0.42 -6.80 -9.49
N TYR A 37 0.79 -6.36 -8.28
CA TYR A 37 0.63 -4.98 -7.84
C TYR A 37 1.87 -4.14 -8.17
N PHE A 38 1.64 -3.10 -8.97
CA PHE A 38 2.64 -2.09 -9.31
C PHE A 38 2.66 -0.98 -8.24
N CYS A 39 3.33 -1.25 -7.11
CA CYS A 39 3.50 -0.29 -6.02
C CYS A 39 4.57 0.76 -6.34
N TYR A 40 4.20 1.77 -7.12
CA TYR A 40 5.07 2.90 -7.43
C TYR A 40 5.06 3.96 -6.32
N LEU A 41 3.94 4.13 -5.63
CA LEU A 41 3.79 5.13 -4.57
C LEU A 41 4.43 4.67 -3.25
N PRO A 42 4.90 5.62 -2.42
CA PRO A 42 5.60 5.33 -1.16
C PRO A 42 4.83 4.40 -0.22
N ASP A 43 3.52 4.61 -0.02
CA ASP A 43 2.71 3.81 0.92
C ASP A 43 2.61 2.36 0.46
N CYS A 44 2.13 2.14 -0.77
CA CYS A 44 2.03 0.81 -1.38
C CYS A 44 3.37 0.08 -1.33
N ARG A 45 4.49 0.76 -1.63
CA ARG A 45 5.82 0.15 -1.60
C ARG A 45 6.19 -0.29 -0.19
N THR A 46 5.96 0.57 0.80
CA THR A 46 6.31 0.31 2.20
C THR A 46 5.45 -0.81 2.76
N LEU A 47 4.13 -0.75 2.56
CA LEU A 47 3.18 -1.77 2.99
C LEU A 47 3.41 -3.12 2.31
N LYS A 48 3.72 -3.14 1.00
CA LYS A 48 4.10 -4.36 0.28
C LYS A 48 5.40 -4.96 0.84
N ASP A 49 6.40 -4.13 1.14
CA ASP A 49 7.66 -4.59 1.74
C ASP A 49 7.42 -5.21 3.12
N ILE A 50 6.62 -4.58 3.97
CA ILE A 50 6.19 -5.11 5.28
C ILE A 50 5.51 -6.47 5.13
N ARG A 51 4.50 -6.58 4.24
CA ARG A 51 3.73 -7.82 4.02
C ARG A 51 4.53 -8.95 3.36
N SER A 52 5.64 -8.64 2.69
CA SER A 52 6.49 -9.64 2.04
C SER A 52 7.40 -10.42 3.00
N LYS A 53 7.39 -10.07 4.29
CA LYS A 53 8.28 -10.60 5.33
C LYS A 53 7.52 -11.42 6.36
N SER A 54 8.25 -12.23 7.12
CA SER A 54 7.67 -12.94 8.27
C SER A 54 7.16 -11.93 9.31
N MET A 55 5.87 -12.02 9.64
CA MET A 55 5.18 -11.11 10.55
C MET A 55 5.25 -11.62 11.99
N TYR A 56 5.64 -10.75 12.92
CA TYR A 56 5.68 -10.99 14.36
C TYR A 56 4.84 -9.96 15.11
N TYR A 57 4.55 -10.22 16.37
CA TYR A 57 3.72 -9.37 17.20
C TYR A 57 4.36 -9.26 18.59
N SER A 58 4.51 -8.04 19.10
CA SER A 58 4.84 -7.81 20.51
C SER A 58 3.72 -8.33 21.41
N ASP A 59 4.00 -8.57 22.69
CA ASP A 59 2.96 -9.03 23.61
C ASP A 59 1.89 -7.95 23.85
N GLU A 60 2.28 -6.68 23.85
CA GLU A 60 1.38 -5.52 23.87
C GLU A 60 0.43 -5.52 22.66
N ALA A 61 0.98 -5.68 21.45
CA ALA A 61 0.19 -5.74 20.22
C ALA A 61 -0.77 -6.93 20.22
N LYS A 62 -0.33 -8.13 20.66
CA LYS A 62 -1.21 -9.30 20.75
C LYS A 62 -2.40 -9.06 21.69
N GLN A 63 -2.18 -8.38 22.81
CA GLN A 63 -3.24 -8.06 23.75
C GLN A 63 -4.25 -7.10 23.11
N LYS A 64 -3.76 -6.01 22.47
CA LYS A 64 -4.62 -5.02 21.83
C LYS A 64 -5.39 -5.56 20.64
N LEU A 65 -4.77 -6.39 19.81
CA LEU A 65 -5.45 -7.07 18.70
C LEU A 65 -6.62 -7.95 19.19
N LYS A 66 -6.44 -8.66 20.31
CA LYS A 66 -7.52 -9.45 20.93
C LYS A 66 -8.61 -8.56 21.51
N GLU A 67 -8.24 -7.50 22.23
CA GLU A 67 -9.18 -6.53 22.80
C GLU A 67 -10.04 -5.86 21.72
N PHE A 68 -9.46 -5.58 20.57
CA PHE A 68 -10.12 -4.95 19.43
C PHE A 68 -10.81 -5.94 18.48
N GLU A 69 -10.77 -7.24 18.79
CA GLU A 69 -11.29 -8.33 17.94
C GLU A 69 -10.76 -8.26 16.50
N LEU A 70 -9.52 -7.81 16.34
CA LEU A 70 -8.89 -7.64 15.04
C LEU A 70 -8.16 -8.93 14.63
N ASP A 71 -8.75 -9.64 13.67
CA ASP A 71 -8.25 -10.89 13.14
C ASP A 71 -7.22 -10.69 12.01
N SER A 72 -6.78 -11.80 11.40
CA SER A 72 -5.84 -11.78 10.28
C SER A 72 -6.38 -11.03 9.05
N ILE A 73 -7.70 -10.99 8.85
CA ILE A 73 -8.33 -10.26 7.74
C ILE A 73 -8.19 -8.76 8.00
N GLY A 74 -8.51 -8.29 9.20
CA GLY A 74 -8.34 -6.90 9.58
C GLY A 74 -6.89 -6.44 9.51
N ILE A 75 -5.95 -7.24 10.05
CA ILE A 75 -4.51 -6.92 9.96
C ILE A 75 -4.06 -6.83 8.50
N THR A 76 -4.49 -7.78 7.66
CA THR A 76 -4.12 -7.78 6.24
C THR A 76 -4.69 -6.58 5.52
N TYR A 77 -5.94 -6.20 5.81
CA TYR A 77 -6.58 -5.03 5.24
C TYR A 77 -5.80 -3.75 5.60
N ILE A 78 -5.54 -3.52 6.89
CA ILE A 78 -4.81 -2.33 7.37
C ILE A 78 -3.42 -2.25 6.73
N LEU A 79 -2.70 -3.38 6.64
CA LEU A 79 -1.38 -3.44 6.02
C LEU A 79 -1.41 -3.48 4.48
N THR A 80 -2.59 -3.40 3.85
CA THR A 80 -2.73 -3.35 2.38
C THR A 80 -3.26 -1.99 1.93
N GLU A 81 -4.27 -1.45 2.62
CA GLU A 81 -5.01 -0.25 2.24
C GLU A 81 -4.70 0.96 3.14
N GLY A 82 -3.86 0.80 4.18
CA GLY A 82 -3.50 1.89 5.08
C GLY A 82 -2.64 2.98 4.43
N ASP A 83 -2.58 4.12 5.10
CA ASP A 83 -1.67 5.23 4.81
C ASP A 83 -0.46 5.16 5.75
N VAL A 84 0.74 5.45 5.24
CA VAL A 84 1.95 5.48 6.06
C VAL A 84 2.27 6.92 6.40
N ASP A 85 2.12 7.29 7.68
CA ASP A 85 2.56 8.60 8.14
C ASP A 85 4.09 8.63 8.24
N PHE A 86 4.74 9.00 7.13
CA PHE A 86 6.20 9.14 7.07
C PHE A 86 6.74 10.25 7.97
N SER A 87 5.90 11.21 8.39
CA SER A 87 6.32 12.30 9.26
C SER A 87 6.50 11.83 10.70
N LYS A 88 5.66 10.88 11.14
CA LYS A 88 5.76 10.22 12.45
C LYS A 88 6.63 8.95 12.43
N SER A 89 7.00 8.48 11.25
CA SER A 89 7.81 7.26 11.07
C SER A 89 9.31 7.52 11.17
N ASP A 90 10.06 6.53 11.68
CA ASP A 90 11.52 6.51 11.59
C ASP A 90 11.97 5.67 10.39
N THR A 91 12.23 6.36 9.28
CA THR A 91 12.63 5.73 8.02
C THR A 91 14.15 5.56 7.87
N LYS A 92 14.95 6.03 8.84
CA LYS A 92 16.42 6.12 8.73
C LYS A 92 17.14 5.13 9.64
N SER A 93 16.51 4.67 10.71
CA SER A 93 17.11 3.71 11.63
C SER A 93 17.57 2.42 10.96
N VAL A 94 18.71 1.92 11.44
CA VAL A 94 19.39 0.69 11.00
C VAL A 94 19.60 -0.17 12.25
N PRO A 95 19.30 -1.49 12.22
CA PRO A 95 18.96 -2.32 11.06
C PRO A 95 17.48 -2.32 10.67
N CYS A 96 16.62 -1.67 11.44
CA CYS A 96 15.17 -1.69 11.23
C CYS A 96 14.61 -0.28 11.25
N LYS A 97 13.63 -0.05 10.39
CA LYS A 97 12.83 1.17 10.33
C LYS A 97 11.55 0.96 11.15
N THR A 98 10.92 2.05 11.55
CA THR A 98 9.62 1.99 12.24
C THR A 98 8.63 2.85 11.47
N TYR A 99 7.49 2.26 11.10
CA TYR A 99 6.45 2.89 10.32
C TYR A 99 5.17 3.03 11.15
N ILE A 100 4.54 4.20 11.04
CA ILE A 100 3.20 4.46 11.58
C ILE A 100 2.22 4.28 10.43
N VAL A 101 1.33 3.30 10.55
CA VAL A 101 0.32 2.96 9.54
C VAL A 101 -1.05 3.29 10.10
N GLU A 102 -1.77 4.18 9.44
CA GLU A 102 -3.12 4.63 9.82
C GLU A 102 -4.13 4.04 8.82
N SER A 103 -5.26 3.51 9.30
CA SER A 103 -6.29 2.94 8.43
C SER A 103 -7.65 2.90 9.11
N GLU A 104 -8.69 3.27 8.37
CA GLU A 104 -10.08 3.06 8.76
C GLU A 104 -10.51 1.63 8.40
N TYR A 105 -10.93 0.84 9.40
CA TYR A 105 -11.45 -0.50 9.19
C TYR A 105 -12.71 -0.72 10.04
N LYS A 106 -13.83 -1.07 9.41
CA LYS A 106 -15.14 -1.22 10.06
C LYS A 106 -15.55 0.01 10.88
N GLU A 107 -15.46 1.21 10.27
CA GLU A 107 -15.86 2.49 10.89
C GLU A 107 -15.05 2.84 12.16
N GLN A 108 -13.82 2.34 12.25
CA GLN A 108 -12.92 2.59 13.36
C GLN A 108 -11.51 2.88 12.81
N ASP A 109 -10.88 3.90 13.35
CA ASP A 109 -9.54 4.31 12.96
C ASP A 109 -8.49 3.58 13.78
N TYR A 110 -7.61 2.84 13.10
CA TYR A 110 -6.52 2.10 13.71
C TYR A 110 -5.17 2.71 13.37
N ILE A 111 -4.27 2.69 14.36
CA ILE A 111 -2.88 3.09 14.19
C ILE A 111 -1.99 1.92 14.57
N PHE A 112 -1.18 1.46 13.61
CA PHE A 112 -0.20 0.41 13.81
C PHE A 112 1.21 1.00 13.83
N THR A 113 1.96 0.70 14.89
CA THR A 113 3.41 0.91 14.87
C THR A 113 4.09 -0.37 14.41
N VAL A 114 4.67 -0.34 13.22
CA VAL A 114 5.30 -1.51 12.58
C VAL A 114 6.80 -1.33 12.49
N ARG A 115 7.55 -2.19 13.17
CA ARG A 115 9.01 -2.28 13.02
C ARG A 115 9.34 -3.18 11.83
N ASN A 116 10.02 -2.63 10.84
CA ASN A 116 10.31 -3.28 9.57
C ASN A 116 11.83 -3.46 9.39
N CYS A 117 12.29 -4.70 9.51
CA CYS A 117 13.69 -5.11 9.32
C CYS A 117 13.89 -5.77 7.94
N ARG A 118 15.10 -6.26 7.63
CA ARG A 118 15.40 -6.85 6.32
C ARG A 118 14.56 -8.10 5.99
N GLU A 119 14.39 -9.00 6.95
CA GLU A 119 13.74 -10.31 6.73
C GLU A 119 12.47 -10.52 7.57
N LYS A 120 12.22 -9.63 8.53
CA LYS A 120 11.08 -9.71 9.45
C LYS A 120 10.43 -8.36 9.63
N ALA A 121 9.12 -8.38 9.84
CA ALA A 121 8.35 -7.22 10.29
C ALA A 121 7.66 -7.59 11.61
N SER A 122 7.53 -6.63 12.52
CA SER A 122 6.81 -6.81 13.78
C SER A 122 5.85 -5.67 14.03
N ILE A 123 4.60 -6.01 14.38
CA ILE A 123 3.66 -5.02 14.91
C ILE A 123 3.99 -4.86 16.39
N GLU A 124 4.48 -3.67 16.75
CA GLU A 124 4.94 -3.37 18.10
C GLU A 124 3.81 -2.77 18.94
N LYS A 125 2.94 -1.96 18.33
CA LYS A 125 1.79 -1.34 19.01
C LYS A 125 0.58 -1.24 18.09
N VAL A 126 -0.59 -1.35 18.69
CA VAL A 126 -1.89 -1.19 18.04
C VAL A 126 -2.75 -0.28 18.88
N GLU A 127 -3.16 0.83 18.30
CA GLU A 127 -4.01 1.85 18.90
C GLU A 127 -5.28 2.02 18.07
N ARG A 128 -6.34 2.51 18.72
CA ARG A 128 -7.61 2.89 18.09
C ARG A 128 -7.90 4.33 18.49
N GLN A 129 -8.25 5.19 17.54
CA GLN A 129 -8.70 6.56 17.84
C GLN A 129 -10.15 6.60 18.33
#